data_AF-A0A6N1DNX9-F1
#
_entry.id   AF-A0A6N1DNX9-F1
#
_cell.length_a   1.000
_cell.length_b   1.000
_cell.length_c   1.000
_cell.angle_alpha   90.00
_cell.angle_beta   90.00
_cell.angle_gamma   90.00
#
_symmetry.space_group_name_H-M   'P 1'
#
loop_
_entity.id
_entity.type
_entity.pdbx_description
1 polymer ?
#
loop_
_entity_poly.entity_id
_entity_poly.type
_entity_poly.pdbx_seq_one_letter_code
_entity_poly.pdbx_strand_id
1 'polypeptide(L)'
;MSLKKCAGVAAWFVLASLGVLMLAACNGQVGGSCHYGPPFEAEVIVTGVEDGEVRARLLPGPLPAPLVAGGELILRAPTESVSVGERRPVSVRVIESGTCTPVSAAWR
;
A
#
# COMPACT_ATOMS: atom_id res chain seq x y z
N MET A 1 -10.57 -34.78 28.55
CA MET A 1 -11.66 -33.97 27.95
C MET A 1 -12.12 -34.73 26.71
N SER A 2 -13.02 -35.72 26.77
CA SER A 2 -14.49 -35.61 26.93
C SER A 2 -15.09 -34.51 26.04
N LEU A 3 -16.06 -34.70 25.15
CA LEU A 3 -16.98 -35.82 24.87
C LEU A 3 -17.73 -35.51 23.55
N LYS A 4 -17.87 -36.54 22.69
CA LYS A 4 -19.12 -36.99 22.01
C LYS A 4 -19.88 -36.12 20.98
N LYS A 5 -20.20 -36.84 19.89
CA LYS A 5 -21.49 -36.90 19.15
C LYS A 5 -21.73 -35.90 17.99
N CYS A 6 -21.36 -36.33 16.80
CA CYS A 6 -22.14 -36.05 15.59
C CYS A 6 -23.47 -36.84 15.68
N ALA A 7 -24.49 -36.24 16.26
CA ALA A 7 -25.88 -36.58 15.96
C ALA A 7 -26.22 -35.80 14.66
N GLY A 8 -26.64 -36.43 13.57
CA GLY A 8 -27.79 -37.32 13.55
C GLY A 8 -29.06 -36.48 13.52
N VAL A 9 -29.28 -35.75 12.42
CA VAL A 9 -30.61 -35.25 12.05
C VAL A 9 -30.87 -35.68 10.61
N ALA A 10 -31.40 -36.90 10.50
CA ALA A 10 -32.29 -37.21 9.41
C ALA A 10 -33.48 -36.24 9.56
N ALA A 11 -33.79 -35.46 8.54
CA ALA A 11 -34.79 -35.90 7.59
C ALA A 11 -35.49 -34.72 6.92
N TRP A 12 -35.47 -34.76 5.58
CA TRP A 12 -36.67 -34.54 4.78
C TRP A 12 -37.40 -33.23 5.05
N PHE A 13 -36.96 -32.11 4.48
CA PHE A 13 -37.89 -31.09 3.98
C PHE A 13 -37.12 -30.06 3.15
N VAL A 14 -37.65 -29.80 1.95
CA VAL A 14 -37.34 -28.66 1.07
C VAL A 14 -36.08 -28.78 0.18
N LEU A 15 -36.21 -29.62 -0.85
CA LEU A 15 -35.72 -29.28 -2.19
C LEU A 15 -36.28 -27.90 -2.60
N ALA A 16 -35.57 -26.79 -2.37
CA ALA A 16 -35.84 -25.50 -3.05
C ALA A 16 -34.78 -24.41 -2.91
N SER A 17 -33.73 -24.57 -2.09
CA SER A 17 -32.80 -23.45 -1.77
C SER A 17 -31.32 -23.74 -2.03
N LEU A 18 -30.98 -24.87 -2.66
CA LEU A 18 -29.59 -25.29 -2.89
C LEU A 18 -28.85 -24.54 -4.02
N GLY A 19 -29.51 -23.62 -4.72
CA GLY A 19 -28.93 -22.92 -5.88
C GLY A 19 -28.22 -21.59 -5.58
N VAL A 20 -28.33 -21.04 -4.35
CA VAL A 20 -27.93 -19.65 -4.08
C VAL A 20 -26.85 -19.50 -2.99
N LEU A 21 -26.46 -20.57 -2.30
CA LEU A 21 -25.57 -20.50 -1.12
C LEU A 21 -24.11 -20.92 -1.34
N MET A 22 -23.68 -21.15 -2.59
CA MET A 22 -22.30 -21.53 -2.93
C MET A 22 -21.44 -20.40 -3.54
N LEU A 23 -21.92 -19.14 -3.59
CA LEU A 23 -21.13 -18.00 -4.09
C LEU A 23 -20.56 -17.07 -3.00
N ALA A 24 -20.86 -17.30 -1.72
CA ALA A 24 -20.49 -16.39 -0.65
C ALA A 24 -19.16 -16.74 0.07
N ALA A 25 -18.43 -17.77 -0.37
CA ALA A 25 -17.20 -18.22 0.30
C ALA A 25 -15.88 -17.74 -0.35
N CYS A 26 -15.94 -17.03 -1.48
CA CYS A 26 -14.73 -16.56 -2.18
C CYS A 26 -14.53 -15.03 -2.22
N ASN A 27 -15.39 -14.25 -1.56
CA ASN A 27 -15.32 -12.77 -1.58
C ASN A 27 -15.00 -12.17 -0.19
N GLY A 28 -14.12 -12.82 0.58
CA GLY A 28 -13.92 -12.51 2.01
C GLY A 28 -12.58 -11.94 2.43
N GLN A 29 -11.66 -11.62 1.51
CA GLN A 29 -10.37 -11.05 1.90
C GLN A 29 -9.89 -9.98 0.90
N VAL A 30 -10.70 -8.93 0.77
CA VAL A 30 -10.31 -7.73 0.03
C VAL A 30 -9.62 -6.76 1.02
N GLY A 31 -8.30 -6.69 0.96
CA GLY A 31 -7.47 -5.64 1.55
C GLY A 31 -7.07 -5.86 3.02
N GLY A 32 -5.82 -6.28 3.26
CA GLY A 32 -5.21 -6.15 4.58
C GLY A 32 -5.04 -4.68 4.95
N SER A 33 -5.01 -4.36 6.25
CA SER A 33 -4.76 -2.99 6.72
C SER A 33 -3.41 -2.48 6.23
N CYS A 34 -3.39 -1.25 5.72
CA CYS A 34 -2.17 -0.55 5.37
C CYS A 34 -1.39 -0.14 6.61
N HIS A 35 -0.18 -0.66 6.78
CA HIS A 35 0.74 -0.15 7.80
C HIS A 35 2.00 0.39 7.15
N TYR A 36 2.27 1.67 7.43
CA TYR A 36 3.49 2.34 7.02
C TYR A 36 4.41 2.47 8.21
N GLY A 37 5.70 2.27 7.97
CA GLY A 37 6.73 2.52 8.96
C GLY A 37 6.89 4.00 9.29
N PRO A 38 7.79 4.32 10.24
CA PRO A 38 8.07 5.71 10.61
C PRO A 38 8.58 6.51 9.39
N PRO A 39 8.22 7.80 9.28
CA PRO A 39 8.78 8.64 8.24
C PRO A 39 10.28 8.84 8.46
N PHE A 40 11.02 8.91 7.37
CA PHE A 40 12.42 9.33 7.39
C PHE A 40 12.65 10.41 6.33
N GLU A 41 13.76 11.13 6.46
CA GLU A 41 14.14 12.19 5.54
C GLU A 41 15.09 11.65 4.48
N ALA A 42 14.81 11.97 3.21
CA ALA A 42 15.66 11.64 2.08
C ALA A 42 15.86 12.88 1.22
N GLU A 43 17.05 13.03 0.66
CA GLU A 43 17.34 14.05 -0.34
C GLU A 43 16.96 13.53 -1.73
N VAL A 44 16.29 14.36 -2.52
CA VAL A 44 15.96 14.07 -3.92
C VAL A 44 16.47 15.17 -4.85
N ILE A 45 16.66 14.82 -6.12
CA ILE A 45 16.86 15.78 -7.20
C ILE A 45 15.66 15.75 -8.14
N VAL A 46 15.11 16.91 -8.46
CA VAL A 46 13.96 17.04 -9.36
C VAL A 46 14.38 16.75 -10.79
N THR A 47 13.69 15.81 -11.44
CA THR A 47 13.95 15.38 -12.81
C THR A 47 12.87 15.82 -13.80
N GLY A 48 11.68 16.19 -13.33
CA GLY A 48 10.60 16.71 -14.17
C GLY A 48 9.49 17.35 -13.35
N VAL A 49 8.78 18.30 -13.95
CA VAL A 49 7.61 18.97 -13.38
C VAL A 49 6.54 18.97 -14.46
N GLU A 50 5.45 18.24 -14.23
CA GLU A 50 4.39 17.99 -15.21
C GLU A 50 3.04 18.04 -14.49
N ASP A 51 2.10 18.88 -14.95
CA ASP A 51 0.69 18.86 -14.56
C ASP A 51 0.39 18.63 -13.06
N GLY A 52 1.03 19.40 -12.17
CA GLY A 52 0.77 19.32 -10.73
C GLY A 52 1.47 18.14 -10.04
N GLU A 53 2.33 17.42 -10.75
CA GLU A 53 3.24 16.40 -10.24
C GLU A 53 4.69 16.78 -10.51
N VAL A 54 5.57 16.23 -9.68
CA VAL A 54 7.01 16.42 -9.74
C VAL A 54 7.66 15.05 -9.66
N ARG A 55 8.41 14.72 -10.71
CA ARG A 55 9.27 13.55 -10.72
C ARG A 55 10.59 13.92 -10.09
N ALA A 56 11.04 13.12 -9.15
CA ALA A 56 12.31 13.32 -8.47
C ALA A 56 13.05 11.99 -8.33
N ARG A 57 14.38 12.03 -8.30
CA ARG A 57 15.23 10.86 -8.04
C ARG A 57 15.84 10.94 -6.66
N LEU A 58 15.79 9.84 -5.93
CA LEU A 58 16.47 9.70 -4.64
C LEU A 58 17.98 9.83 -4.81
N LEU A 59 18.58 10.72 -4.03
CA LEU A 59 20.03 10.85 -3.96
C LEU A 59 20.64 9.76 -3.07
N PRO A 60 21.94 9.42 -3.26
CA PRO A 60 22.62 8.48 -2.39
C PRO A 60 22.60 8.92 -0.93
N GLY A 61 22.26 8.01 -0.02
CA GLY A 61 22.16 8.28 1.41
C GLY A 61 21.74 7.04 2.21
N PRO A 62 21.54 7.17 3.54
CA PRO A 62 21.02 6.09 4.37
C PRO A 62 19.54 5.85 4.05
N LEU A 63 19.27 4.98 3.07
CA LEU A 63 17.93 4.63 2.63
C LEU A 63 17.50 3.28 3.24
N PRO A 64 16.31 3.18 3.87
CA PRO A 64 15.78 1.91 4.31
C PRO A 64 15.37 1.06 3.11
N ALA A 65 15.54 -0.26 3.20
CA ALA A 65 14.99 -1.18 2.21
C ALA A 65 13.46 -0.99 2.10
N PRO A 66 12.87 -1.04 0.89
CA PRO A 66 13.46 -1.44 -0.40
C PRO A 66 13.98 -0.27 -1.26
N LEU A 67 14.16 0.93 -0.70
CA LEU A 67 14.55 2.10 -1.48
C LEU A 67 16.00 2.02 -1.93
N VAL A 68 16.26 2.46 -3.16
CA VAL A 68 17.58 2.48 -3.78
C VAL A 68 17.90 3.88 -4.27
N ALA A 69 19.18 4.26 -4.19
CA ALA A 69 19.66 5.50 -4.78
C ALA A 69 19.39 5.50 -6.30
N GLY A 70 18.94 6.64 -6.83
CA GLY A 70 18.50 6.77 -8.21
C GLY A 70 17.06 6.30 -8.46
N GLY A 71 16.38 5.72 -7.46
CA GLY A 71 14.96 5.39 -7.54
C GLY A 71 14.11 6.64 -7.81
N GLU A 72 13.10 6.49 -8.68
CA GLU A 72 12.18 7.57 -9.03
C GLU A 72 11.02 7.64 -8.02
N LEU A 73 10.70 8.86 -7.60
CA LEU A 73 9.55 9.22 -6.78
C LEU A 73 8.68 10.20 -7.55
N ILE A 74 7.37 10.01 -7.46
CA ILE A 74 6.37 10.96 -7.96
C ILE A 74 5.77 11.65 -6.76
N LEU A 75 5.92 12.96 -6.70
CA LEU A 75 5.45 13.83 -5.64
C LEU A 75 4.39 14.77 -6.22
N ARG A 76 3.35 15.12 -5.46
CA ARG A 76 2.49 16.25 -5.87
C ARG A 76 3.30 17.54 -5.89
N ALA A 77 3.00 18.48 -6.77
CA ALA A 77 3.68 19.77 -6.79
C ALA A 77 3.57 20.49 -5.44
N PRO A 78 4.68 21.06 -4.92
CA PRO A 78 4.62 21.88 -3.72
C PRO A 78 3.92 23.22 -3.99
N THR A 79 3.54 23.93 -2.93
CA THR A 79 2.93 25.27 -3.05
C THR A 79 3.91 26.30 -3.61
N GLU A 80 5.19 26.13 -3.30
CA GLU A 80 6.29 26.94 -3.81
C GLU A 80 6.78 26.41 -5.17
N SER A 81 7.36 27.28 -5.98
CA SER A 81 7.94 26.86 -7.26
C SER A 81 9.11 25.90 -7.05
N VAL A 82 9.21 24.88 -7.90
CA VAL A 82 10.31 23.92 -7.93
C VAL A 82 10.83 23.79 -9.36
N SER A 83 12.14 23.67 -9.52
CA SER A 83 12.80 23.59 -10.84
C SER A 83 13.48 22.25 -11.08
N VAL A 84 13.59 21.84 -12.35
CA VAL A 84 14.39 20.66 -12.71
C VAL A 84 15.86 20.89 -12.34
N GLY A 85 16.47 19.87 -11.73
CA GLY A 85 17.83 19.92 -11.18
C GLY A 85 17.91 20.42 -9.73
N GLU A 86 16.80 20.95 -9.19
CA GLU A 86 16.74 21.39 -7.80
C GLU A 86 16.83 20.20 -6.85
N ARG A 87 17.55 20.37 -5.73
CA ARG A 87 17.66 19.38 -4.67
C ARG A 87 16.84 19.81 -3.46
N ARG A 88 16.04 18.90 -2.93
CA ARG A 88 15.24 19.16 -1.73
C ARG A 88 15.09 17.91 -0.85
N PRO A 89 14.91 18.12 0.47
CA PRO A 89 14.49 17.05 1.36
C PRO A 89 13.02 16.69 1.12
N VAL A 90 12.73 15.40 1.22
CA VAL A 90 11.36 14.85 1.25
C VAL A 90 11.21 13.92 2.43
N SER A 91 9.99 13.84 2.97
CA SER A 91 9.63 12.82 3.94
C SER A 91 9.08 11.59 3.24
N VAL A 92 9.70 10.44 3.47
CA VAL A 92 9.34 9.16 2.84
C VAL A 92 8.89 8.16 3.89
N ARG A 93 7.87 7.36 3.55
CA ARG A 93 7.33 6.26 4.34
C ARG A 93 7.28 5.00 3.49
N VAL A 94 7.70 3.87 4.04
CA VAL A 94 7.70 2.56 3.37
C VAL A 94 6.59 1.70 3.96
N ILE A 95 5.94 0.88 3.12
CA ILE A 95 4.94 -0.08 3.59
C ILE A 95 5.61 -1.22 4.37
N GLU A 96 5.08 -1.53 5.55
CA GLU A 96 5.53 -2.67 6.37
C GLU A 96 4.60 -3.88 6.18
N SER A 97 3.32 -3.64 5.89
CA SER A 97 2.33 -4.69 5.58
C SER A 97 1.12 -4.14 4.84
N GLY A 98 0.42 -5.01 4.12
CA GLY A 98 -0.81 -4.69 3.38
C GLY A 98 -0.61 -4.61 1.87
N THR A 99 -1.61 -4.08 1.16
CA THR A 99 -1.68 -4.04 -0.32
C THR A 99 -1.65 -2.60 -0.88
N CYS A 100 -0.95 -1.71 -0.18
CA CYS A 100 -0.92 -0.27 -0.47
C CYS A 100 0.23 0.07 -1.44
N THR A 101 0.33 1.33 -1.84
CA THR A 101 1.51 1.83 -2.54
C THR A 101 2.75 1.56 -1.68
N PRO A 102 3.80 0.92 -2.24
CA PRO A 102 4.93 0.44 -1.45
C PRO A 102 5.71 1.56 -0.76
N VAL A 103 5.59 2.78 -1.28
CA VAL A 103 6.26 3.98 -0.80
C VAL A 103 5.28 5.14 -0.87
N SER A 104 5.30 6.01 0.13
CA SER A 104 4.63 7.31 0.13
C SER A 104 5.66 8.40 0.39
N ALA A 105 5.66 9.47 -0.39
CA ALA A 105 6.60 10.59 -0.23
C ALA A 105 5.87 11.93 -0.29
N ALA A 106 6.35 12.92 0.46
CA ALA A 106 5.82 14.28 0.48
C ALA A 106 6.93 15.32 0.75
N TRP A 107 6.72 16.55 0.31
CA TRP A 107 7.60 17.69 0.62
C TRP A 107 7.61 18.01 2.12
N ARG A 108 8.72 18.60 2.56
CA ARG A 108 8.91 19.11 3.91
C ARG A 108 8.61 20.60 3.99
#